data_AF-A0A7S2W2V0-F1
#
_entry.id   AF-A0A7S2W2V0-F1
#
_cell.length_a   1.000
_cell.length_b   1.000
_cell.length_c   1.000
_cell.angle_alpha   90.00
_cell.angle_beta   90.00
_cell.angle_gamma   90.00
#
_symmetry.space_group_name_H-M   'P 1'
#
loop_
_entity.id
_entity.type
_entity.pdbx_description
1 polymer ?
#
loop_
_entity_poly.entity_id
_entity_poly.type
_entity_poly.pdbx_seq_one_letter_code
_entity_poly.pdbx_strand_id
1 'polypeptide(L)'
;GRLIFNMLNNHPKEVGERSGLVEMAMKLQELKLQGINNISADNYSLPNKDDRIKCAGFLAWSLSTGLSKNSRVGSVLAPVIVVPNDDPTDKVTRRIRPNVNTRFFTDDVPHGLCILLGIGELLGFNLERDMSSILKTVRRLQRWMGKEYVLPKGAISSGSKIVADAKDIFETSAPQAFGVNSIPEFQMFLKLSPFGENWIDRSEKNMFKSPMFSAMHNQKRTNHPSKL
;
A
#
# COMPACT_ATOMS: atom_id res chain seq x y z
N GLY A 1 6.08 -10.99 16.69
CA GLY A 1 4.64 -10.99 17.01
C GLY A 1 4.38 -11.75 18.30
N ARG A 2 4.60 -13.07 18.30
CA ARG A 2 4.38 -13.95 19.46
C ARG A 2 5.12 -13.53 20.75
N LEU A 3 6.32 -12.96 20.62
CA LEU A 3 7.05 -12.38 21.76
C LEU A 3 6.29 -11.25 22.44
N ILE A 4 5.61 -10.39 21.67
CA ILE A 4 4.79 -9.28 22.18
C ILE A 4 3.47 -9.80 22.76
N PHE A 5 2.84 -10.78 22.10
CA PHE A 5 1.64 -11.45 22.64
C PHE A 5 1.93 -12.10 24.01
N ASN A 6 3.04 -12.83 24.11
CA ASN A 6 3.47 -13.45 25.36
C ASN A 6 3.95 -12.42 26.39
N MET A 7 4.64 -11.34 25.98
CA MET A 7 5.12 -10.29 26.88
C MET A 7 4.01 -9.40 27.44
N LEU A 8 2.88 -9.26 26.75
CA LEU A 8 1.72 -8.50 27.26
C LEU A 8 0.75 -9.36 28.09
N ASN A 9 1.02 -10.66 28.23
CA ASN A 9 0.09 -11.61 28.87
C ASN A 9 -1.31 -11.62 28.23
N ASN A 10 -1.44 -11.18 26.97
CA ASN A 10 -2.73 -11.07 26.30
C ASN A 10 -3.11 -12.43 25.73
N HIS A 11 -4.25 -12.98 26.17
CA HIS A 11 -4.79 -14.20 25.58
C HIS A 11 -5.25 -13.91 24.14
N PRO A 12 -5.01 -14.79 23.14
CA PRO A 12 -5.42 -14.55 21.75
C PRO A 12 -6.92 -14.22 21.59
N LYS A 13 -7.75 -14.76 22.48
CA LYS A 13 -9.18 -14.44 22.62
C LYS A 13 -9.41 -12.96 23.00
N GLU A 14 -8.69 -12.46 24.00
CA GLU A 14 -8.78 -11.07 24.45
C GLU A 14 -8.29 -10.09 23.38
N VAL A 15 -7.31 -10.50 22.55
CA VAL A 15 -6.87 -9.67 21.42
C VAL A 15 -7.93 -9.62 20.32
N GLY A 16 -8.59 -10.75 20.02
CA GLY A 16 -9.75 -10.76 19.12
C GLY A 16 -10.85 -9.81 19.58
N GLU A 17 -11.19 -9.85 20.87
CA GLU A 17 -12.24 -9.03 21.48
C GLU A 17 -11.84 -7.54 21.61
N ARG A 18 -10.60 -7.23 22.01
CA ARG A 18 -10.11 -5.84 22.21
C ARG A 18 -9.58 -5.16 20.96
N SER A 19 -9.27 -5.91 19.89
CA SER A 19 -8.73 -5.34 18.64
C SER A 19 -9.73 -4.48 17.88
N GLY A 20 -11.02 -4.54 18.23
CA GLY A 20 -12.10 -3.91 17.47
C GLY A 20 -12.33 -4.54 16.10
N LEU A 21 -11.59 -5.59 15.72
CA LEU A 21 -11.73 -6.27 14.43
C LEU A 21 -13.06 -7.00 14.32
N VAL A 22 -13.55 -7.59 15.42
CA VAL A 22 -14.85 -8.24 15.47
C VAL A 22 -15.96 -7.21 15.27
N GLU A 23 -15.89 -6.07 15.97
CA GLU A 23 -16.86 -4.99 15.85
C GLU A 23 -16.84 -4.34 14.46
N MET A 24 -15.65 -4.13 13.88
CA MET A 24 -15.49 -3.61 12.52
C MET A 24 -16.00 -4.61 11.46
N ALA A 25 -15.77 -5.92 11.64
CA ALA A 25 -16.28 -6.95 10.75
C ALA A 25 -17.82 -7.02 10.80
N MET A 26 -18.42 -6.95 11.99
CA MET A 26 -19.87 -6.89 12.17
C MET A 26 -20.45 -5.62 11.53
N LYS A 27 -19.81 -4.47 11.73
CA LYS A 27 -20.22 -3.19 11.13
C LYS A 27 -20.10 -3.20 9.60
N LEU A 28 -19.06 -3.81 9.05
CA LEU A 28 -18.92 -3.99 7.60
C LEU A 28 -19.98 -4.93 7.04
N GLN A 29 -20.36 -5.98 7.77
CA GLN A 29 -21.43 -6.89 7.39
C GLN A 29 -22.79 -6.17 7.42
N GLU A 30 -23.05 -5.33 8.43
CA GLU A 30 -24.25 -4.49 8.51
C GLU A 30 -24.34 -3.49 7.36
N LEU A 31 -23.24 -2.79 7.06
CA LEU A 31 -23.17 -1.87 5.92
C LEU A 31 -23.36 -2.58 4.58
N LYS A 32 -22.85 -3.81 4.44
CA LYS A 32 -23.02 -4.64 3.23
C LYS A 32 -24.46 -5.14 3.07
N LEU A 33 -25.14 -5.46 4.18
CA LEU A 33 -26.56 -5.80 4.21
C LEU A 33 -27.46 -4.59 3.89
N GLN A 34 -27.04 -3.38 4.27
CA GLN A 34 -27.74 -2.14 3.95
C GLN A 34 -27.46 -1.63 2.52
N GLY A 35 -26.41 -2.13 1.86
CA GLY A 35 -25.85 -1.58 0.62
C GLY A 35 -25.99 -2.43 -0.65
N ILE A 36 -26.78 -3.51 -0.65
CA ILE A 36 -27.06 -4.29 -1.86
C ILE A 36 -28.58 -4.46 -2.04
N ASN A 37 -29.09 -3.62 -2.95
CA ASN A 37 -30.34 -3.71 -3.72
C ASN A 37 -31.61 -3.02 -3.19
N ASN A 38 -32.18 -2.21 -4.09
CA ASN A 38 -33.60 -1.82 -4.21
C ASN A 38 -34.52 -3.06 -4.19
N ILE A 39 -34.68 -3.69 -3.03
CA ILE A 39 -35.69 -4.70 -2.75
C ILE A 39 -36.36 -4.26 -1.44
N SER A 40 -37.69 -4.14 -1.48
CA SER A 40 -38.55 -3.56 -0.44
C SER A 40 -38.10 -3.92 0.98
N ALA A 41 -37.97 -2.87 1.80
CA ALA A 41 -37.47 -2.89 3.18
C ALA A 41 -38.42 -3.53 4.21
N ASP A 42 -39.33 -4.42 3.79
CA ASP A 42 -40.44 -4.87 4.64
C ASP A 42 -40.26 -6.27 5.24
N ASN A 43 -39.18 -7.01 4.96
CA ASN A 43 -39.03 -8.39 5.45
C ASN A 43 -37.62 -8.80 5.94
N TYR A 44 -36.76 -7.86 6.31
CA TYR A 44 -35.48 -8.21 6.95
C TYR A 44 -35.50 -7.82 8.43
N SER A 45 -35.80 -8.79 9.29
CA SER A 45 -35.57 -8.67 10.71
C SER A 45 -34.05 -8.64 10.96
N LEU A 46 -33.59 -7.59 11.63
CA LEU A 46 -32.23 -7.54 12.18
C LEU A 46 -32.01 -8.81 13.01
N PRO A 47 -30.86 -9.51 12.87
CA PRO A 47 -30.59 -10.69 13.67
C PRO A 47 -30.73 -10.36 15.16
N ASN A 48 -31.42 -11.23 15.88
CA ASN A 48 -31.72 -11.05 17.30
C ASN A 48 -30.41 -10.78 18.07
N LYS A 49 -30.48 -9.97 19.14
CA LYS A 49 -29.29 -9.52 19.90
C LYS A 49 -28.40 -10.70 20.32
N ASP A 50 -29.01 -11.83 20.64
CA ASP A 50 -28.32 -13.06 21.01
C ASP A 50 -27.55 -13.72 19.86
N ASP A 51 -28.06 -13.63 18.63
CA ASP A 51 -27.38 -14.19 17.45
C ASP A 51 -26.20 -13.32 17.02
N ARG A 52 -26.29 -12.01 17.21
CA ARG A 52 -25.14 -11.09 17.03
C ARG A 52 -24.03 -11.39 18.03
N ILE A 53 -24.37 -11.67 19.29
CA ILE A 53 -23.41 -12.05 20.33
C ILE A 53 -22.74 -13.39 19.99
N LYS A 54 -23.51 -14.39 19.55
CA LYS A 54 -22.97 -15.70 19.12
C LYS A 54 -22.03 -15.58 17.92
N CYS A 55 -22.40 -14.78 16.92
CA CYS A 55 -21.58 -14.57 15.73
C CYS A 55 -20.27 -13.85 16.06
N ALA A 56 -20.33 -12.80 16.89
CA ALA A 56 -19.15 -12.11 17.39
C ALA A 56 -18.22 -13.06 18.18
N GLY A 57 -18.79 -13.89 19.06
CA GLY A 57 -18.04 -14.90 19.81
C GLY A 57 -17.37 -15.94 18.92
N PHE A 58 -18.06 -16.42 17.88
CA PHE A 58 -17.50 -17.35 16.90
C PHE A 58 -16.37 -16.71 16.07
N LEU A 59 -16.53 -15.46 15.65
CA LEU A 59 -15.52 -14.72 14.90
C LEU A 59 -14.26 -14.48 15.75
N ALA A 60 -14.45 -14.07 17.01
CA ALA A 60 -13.37 -13.89 17.98
C ALA A 60 -12.63 -15.21 18.21
N TRP A 61 -13.36 -16.33 18.40
CA TRP A 61 -12.77 -17.65 18.55
C TRP A 61 -11.99 -18.10 17.30
N SER A 62 -12.53 -17.87 16.12
CA SER A 62 -11.89 -18.22 14.84
C SER A 62 -10.59 -17.42 14.62
N LEU A 63 -10.62 -16.11 14.88
CA LEU A 63 -9.45 -15.23 14.83
C LEU A 63 -8.39 -15.65 15.86
N SER A 64 -8.80 -15.93 17.10
CA SER A 64 -7.94 -16.42 18.17
C SER A 64 -7.27 -17.74 17.80
N THR A 65 -8.02 -18.68 17.22
CA THR A 65 -7.50 -19.98 16.78
C THR A 65 -6.53 -19.83 15.60
N GLY A 66 -6.85 -18.96 14.63
CA GLY A 66 -5.98 -18.66 13.51
C GLY A 66 -4.67 -18.00 13.94
N LEU A 67 -4.74 -17.00 14.82
CA LEU A 67 -3.55 -16.30 15.33
C LEU A 67 -2.67 -17.19 16.21
N SER A 68 -3.26 -18.05 17.05
CA SER A 68 -2.51 -18.94 17.95
C SER A 68 -1.79 -20.08 17.21
N LYS A 69 -2.35 -20.55 16.09
CA LYS A 69 -1.77 -21.63 15.26
C LYS A 69 -0.86 -21.12 14.14
N ASN A 70 -0.87 -19.83 13.84
CA ASN A 70 -0.04 -19.28 12.76
C ASN A 70 1.42 -19.13 13.21
N SER A 71 2.26 -20.10 12.83
CA SER A 71 3.70 -20.13 13.14
C SER A 71 4.44 -18.91 12.60
N ARG A 72 3.98 -18.28 11.51
CA ARG A 72 4.58 -17.06 10.94
C ARG A 72 4.37 -15.84 11.82
N VAL A 73 3.34 -15.79 12.67
CA VAL A 73 3.14 -14.68 13.64
C VAL A 73 4.25 -14.66 14.71
N GLY A 74 4.90 -15.80 14.93
CA GLY A 74 6.11 -15.92 15.75
C GLY A 74 7.32 -15.27 15.12
N SER A 75 7.54 -15.47 13.81
CA SER A 75 8.71 -14.98 13.09
C SER A 75 8.57 -13.55 12.56
N VAL A 76 7.35 -13.04 12.41
CA VAL A 76 7.14 -11.65 11.97
C VAL A 76 7.57 -10.71 13.10
N LEU A 77 8.68 -10.01 12.88
CA LEU A 77 9.08 -8.87 13.68
C LEU A 77 8.05 -7.76 13.44
N ALA A 78 7.16 -7.57 14.41
CA ALA A 78 6.25 -6.42 14.35
C ALA A 78 7.12 -5.17 14.52
N PRO A 79 6.94 -4.11 13.70
CA PRO A 79 7.76 -2.91 13.74
C PRO A 79 7.35 -2.03 14.91
N VAL A 80 7.49 -2.55 16.12
CA VAL A 80 7.08 -1.94 17.38
C VAL A 80 8.12 -2.25 18.45
N ILE A 81 8.25 -1.34 19.40
CA ILE A 81 9.15 -1.45 20.55
C ILE A 81 8.34 -1.26 21.83
N VAL A 82 8.75 -1.96 22.88
CA VAL A 82 8.21 -1.77 24.22
C VAL A 82 8.85 -0.51 24.80
N VAL A 83 8.02 0.42 25.25
CA VAL A 83 8.47 1.61 25.98
C VAL A 83 8.63 1.19 27.44
N PRO A 84 9.79 1.42 28.06
CA PRO A 84 9.95 1.25 29.50
C PRO A 84 8.92 2.14 30.22
N ASN A 85 8.20 1.60 31.21
CA ASN A 85 7.37 2.44 32.08
C ASN A 85 8.33 3.23 32.99
N ASP A 86 8.07 4.53 33.12
CA ASP A 86 8.80 5.39 34.06
C ASP A 86 8.52 5.00 35.53
N ASP A 87 7.39 4.31 35.77
CA ASP A 87 7.00 3.80 37.09
C ASP A 87 7.21 2.26 37.19
N PRO A 88 8.18 1.79 38.00
CA PRO A 88 8.46 0.36 38.18
C PRO A 88 7.36 -0.40 38.94
N THR A 89 6.37 0.30 39.52
CA THR A 89 5.25 -0.34 40.25
C THR A 89 4.06 -0.69 39.35
N ASP A 90 3.91 -0.04 38.20
CA ASP A 90 2.81 -0.32 37.25
C ASP A 90 3.19 -1.46 36.30
N LYS A 91 3.04 -2.70 36.79
CA LYS A 91 3.24 -3.93 36.02
C LYS A 91 2.14 -4.19 34.99
N VAL A 92 1.08 -3.38 34.94
CA VAL A 92 -0.18 -3.74 34.26
C VAL A 92 -0.26 -3.20 32.84
N THR A 93 0.47 -2.13 32.48
CA THR A 93 0.41 -1.58 31.12
C THR A 93 1.78 -1.26 30.54
N ARG A 94 2.45 -2.27 29.96
CA ARG A 94 3.60 -2.05 29.06
C ARG A 94 3.11 -1.28 27.83
N ARG A 95 3.53 -0.02 27.67
CA ARG A 95 3.20 0.80 26.49
C ARG A 95 4.02 0.33 25.29
N ILE A 96 3.37 0.18 24.14
CA ILE A 96 4.02 -0.19 22.88
C ILE A 96 3.94 1.00 21.92
N ARG A 97 5.05 1.32 21.27
CA ARG A 97 5.09 2.33 20.20
C ARG A 97 5.67 1.74 18.91
N PRO A 98 5.29 2.27 17.73
CA PRO A 98 5.95 1.90 16.47
C PRO A 98 7.47 2.12 16.54
N ASN A 99 8.23 1.17 16.00
CA ASN A 99 9.66 1.32 15.79
C ASN A 99 9.90 1.85 14.37
N VAL A 100 10.00 3.16 14.28
CA VAL A 100 10.16 3.90 13.02
C VAL A 100 11.53 3.71 12.36
N ASN A 101 12.48 3.07 13.05
CA ASN A 101 13.81 2.77 12.52
C ASN A 101 13.87 1.41 11.80
N THR A 102 12.73 0.75 11.60
CA THR A 102 12.67 -0.52 10.87
C THR A 102 12.56 -0.26 9.37
N ARG A 103 13.04 -1.22 8.56
CA ARG A 103 12.93 -1.18 7.09
C ARG A 103 11.49 -0.93 6.60
N PHE A 104 10.50 -1.40 7.34
CA PHE A 104 9.10 -1.12 7.05
C PHE A 104 8.79 0.39 6.97
N PHE A 105 9.38 1.19 7.85
CA PHE A 105 9.20 2.64 7.84
C PHE A 105 10.23 3.33 6.95
N THR A 106 11.50 2.93 7.02
CA THR A 106 12.57 3.65 6.34
C THR A 106 12.69 3.32 4.86
N ASP A 107 12.15 2.18 4.39
CA ASP A 107 12.24 1.74 3.00
C ASP A 107 10.85 1.70 2.35
N ASP A 108 9.94 0.88 2.89
CA ASP A 108 8.64 0.62 2.23
C ASP A 108 7.76 1.88 2.12
N VAL A 109 7.85 2.82 3.07
CA VAL A 109 7.06 4.07 3.03
C VAL A 109 7.61 5.04 1.95
N PRO A 110 8.84 5.57 2.06
CA PRO A 110 9.38 6.52 1.09
C PRO A 110 9.64 5.91 -0.30
N HIS A 111 10.03 4.63 -0.38
CA HIS A 111 10.46 3.99 -1.62
C HIS A 111 9.46 2.94 -2.17
N GLY A 112 8.34 2.72 -1.48
CA GLY A 112 7.23 1.92 -1.98
C GLY A 112 5.96 2.75 -2.12
N LEU A 113 5.37 3.14 -1.00
CA LEU A 113 4.07 3.80 -0.97
C LEU A 113 4.08 5.20 -1.60
N CYS A 114 5.13 6.00 -1.34
CA CYS A 114 5.22 7.35 -1.90
C CYS A 114 5.43 7.33 -3.42
N ILE A 115 6.12 6.31 -3.97
CA ILE A 115 6.24 6.13 -5.43
C ILE A 115 4.86 5.93 -6.06
N LEU A 116 4.05 5.03 -5.50
CA LEU A 116 2.71 4.73 -6.02
C LEU A 116 1.82 5.99 -6.03
N LEU A 117 1.85 6.77 -4.95
CA LEU A 117 1.09 8.03 -4.87
C LEU A 117 1.64 9.07 -5.85
N GLY A 118 2.97 9.19 -5.99
CA GLY A 118 3.60 10.12 -6.93
C GLY A 118 3.24 9.82 -8.38
N ILE A 119 3.27 8.55 -8.78
CA ILE A 119 2.81 8.11 -10.11
C ILE A 119 1.31 8.38 -10.27
N GLY A 120 0.51 8.10 -9.23
CA GLY A 120 -0.93 8.36 -9.25
C GLY A 120 -1.24 9.84 -9.53
N GLU A 121 -0.52 10.74 -8.86
CA GLU A 121 -0.65 12.18 -9.05
C GLU A 121 -0.26 12.62 -10.46
N LEU A 122 0.83 12.08 -11.02
CA LEU A 122 1.25 12.37 -12.40
C LEU A 122 0.23 11.95 -13.43
N LEU A 123 -0.45 10.82 -13.21
CA LEU A 123 -1.51 10.32 -14.07
C LEU A 123 -2.82 11.10 -13.93
N GLY A 124 -2.87 12.09 -13.03
CA GLY A 124 -4.05 12.92 -12.79
C GLY A 124 -5.13 12.25 -11.94
N PHE A 125 -4.78 11.17 -11.21
CA PHE A 125 -5.72 10.59 -10.27
C PHE A 125 -6.00 11.56 -9.12
N ASN A 126 -7.26 11.59 -8.70
CA ASN A 126 -7.61 12.28 -7.47
C ASN A 126 -7.24 11.37 -6.30
N LEU A 127 -6.07 11.58 -5.69
CA LEU A 127 -5.55 10.68 -4.66
C LEU A 127 -6.48 10.53 -3.44
N GLU A 128 -7.27 11.55 -3.11
CA GLU A 128 -8.25 11.48 -2.02
C GLU A 128 -9.44 10.57 -2.33
N ARG A 129 -9.84 10.48 -3.60
CA ARG A 129 -10.95 9.62 -4.07
C ARG A 129 -10.44 8.24 -4.48
N ASP A 130 -9.45 8.20 -5.36
CA ASP A 130 -9.02 7.03 -6.11
C ASP A 130 -7.98 6.19 -5.36
N MET A 131 -7.20 6.80 -4.45
CA MET A 131 -6.12 6.14 -3.69
C MET A 131 -6.24 6.36 -2.17
N SER A 132 -7.47 6.60 -1.69
CA SER A 132 -7.75 7.05 -0.33
C SER A 132 -7.16 6.16 0.77
N SER A 133 -7.15 4.83 0.58
CA SER A 133 -6.61 3.87 1.54
C SER A 133 -5.10 3.98 1.70
N ILE A 134 -4.38 4.11 0.59
CA ILE A 134 -2.91 4.27 0.60
C ILE A 134 -2.56 5.63 1.18
N LEU A 135 -3.24 6.69 0.73
CA LEU A 135 -3.02 8.06 1.20
C LEU A 135 -3.24 8.20 2.73
N LYS A 136 -4.33 7.64 3.25
CA LYS A 136 -4.61 7.61 4.71
C LYS A 136 -3.52 6.84 5.48
N THR A 137 -3.01 5.76 4.89
CA THR A 137 -1.94 4.96 5.49
C THR A 137 -0.65 5.78 5.57
N VAL A 138 -0.18 6.36 4.46
CA VAL A 138 1.04 7.18 4.43
C VAL A 138 0.94 8.36 5.41
N ARG A 139 -0.19 9.09 5.43
CA ARG A 139 -0.41 10.18 6.40
C ARG A 139 -0.36 9.75 7.86
N ARG A 140 -0.71 8.50 8.16
CA ARG A 140 -0.58 7.96 9.52
C ARG A 140 0.87 7.60 9.82
N LEU A 141 1.55 6.92 8.88
CA LEU A 141 2.92 6.47 9.06
C LEU A 141 3.90 7.64 9.14
N GLN A 142 3.78 8.64 8.26
CA GLN A 142 4.64 9.82 8.26
C GLN A 142 4.57 10.59 9.59
N ARG A 143 3.38 10.65 10.22
CA ARG A 143 3.19 11.28 11.54
C ARG A 143 3.96 10.53 12.63
N TRP A 144 4.00 9.20 12.56
CA TRP A 144 4.83 8.42 13.48
C TRP A 144 6.32 8.65 13.24
N MET A 145 6.72 8.83 11.97
CA MET A 145 8.10 9.10 11.58
C MET A 145 8.55 10.55 11.82
N GLY A 146 7.62 11.48 12.08
CA GLY A 146 7.92 12.90 12.16
C GLY A 146 8.28 13.51 10.80
N LYS A 147 7.69 12.99 9.72
CA LYS A 147 7.96 13.36 8.32
C LYS A 147 6.69 13.83 7.60
N GLU A 148 6.87 14.52 6.49
CA GLU A 148 5.81 14.95 5.59
C GLU A 148 6.14 14.57 4.13
N TYR A 149 5.82 13.32 3.78
CA TYR A 149 5.96 12.81 2.41
C TYR A 149 4.76 13.10 1.52
N VAL A 150 3.60 13.38 2.12
CA VAL A 150 2.41 13.89 1.45
C VAL A 150 1.75 14.96 2.32
N LEU A 151 1.04 15.89 1.68
CA LEU A 151 0.33 16.96 2.37
C LEU A 151 -0.68 16.41 3.39
N PRO A 152 -0.73 16.98 4.62
CA PRO A 152 -1.70 16.59 5.61
C PRO A 152 -3.13 16.90 5.15
N LYS A 153 -4.09 16.15 5.70
CA LYS A 153 -5.50 16.34 5.36
C LYS A 153 -5.95 17.76 5.76
N GLY A 154 -6.54 18.49 4.81
CA GLY A 154 -6.99 19.87 5.02
C GLY A 154 -5.96 20.95 4.71
N ALA A 155 -4.71 20.59 4.42
CA ALA A 155 -3.70 21.53 3.89
C ALA A 155 -3.73 21.64 2.35
N ILE A 156 -4.74 21.05 1.70
CA ILE A 156 -4.87 21.04 0.25
C ILE A 156 -5.64 22.30 -0.16
N SER A 157 -4.95 23.22 -0.81
CA SER A 157 -5.56 24.39 -1.44
C SER A 157 -5.90 24.10 -2.91
N SER A 158 -6.66 24.99 -3.56
CA SER A 158 -6.90 24.89 -5.00
C SER A 158 -5.56 24.91 -5.75
N GLY A 159 -5.27 23.85 -6.50
CA GLY A 159 -4.02 23.68 -7.24
C GLY A 159 -2.88 23.00 -6.48
N SER A 160 -3.04 22.69 -5.19
CA SER A 160 -2.02 21.94 -4.43
C SER A 160 -1.88 20.50 -4.95
N LYS A 161 -0.64 20.06 -5.12
CA LYS A 161 -0.26 18.69 -5.41
C LYS A 161 0.11 17.99 -4.11
N ILE A 162 -0.65 16.95 -3.76
CA ILE A 162 -0.54 16.23 -2.50
C ILE A 162 0.85 15.65 -2.27
N VAL A 163 1.50 15.15 -3.33
CA VAL A 163 2.85 14.57 -3.27
C VAL A 163 3.91 15.60 -3.61
N ALA A 164 3.75 16.33 -4.73
CA ALA A 164 4.79 17.26 -5.19
C ALA A 164 5.07 18.42 -4.22
N ASP A 165 4.07 18.88 -3.46
CA ASP A 165 4.20 20.03 -2.56
C ASP A 165 4.60 19.61 -1.12
N ALA A 166 4.82 18.32 -0.87
CA ALA A 166 5.13 17.83 0.47
C ALA A 166 6.57 18.18 0.89
N LYS A 167 6.75 18.62 2.15
CA LYS A 167 8.03 19.15 2.64
C LYS A 167 9.22 18.20 2.49
N ASP A 168 9.02 16.92 2.81
CA ASP A 168 10.10 15.92 2.88
C ASP A 168 10.12 15.02 1.63
N ILE A 169 9.58 15.49 0.50
CA ILE A 169 9.48 14.70 -0.74
C ILE A 169 10.84 14.22 -1.26
N PHE A 170 11.91 15.00 -1.04
CA PHE A 170 13.28 14.67 -1.47
C PHE A 170 13.89 13.45 -0.76
N GLU A 171 13.30 13.00 0.35
CA GLU A 171 13.71 11.77 1.02
C GLU A 171 13.02 10.53 0.45
N THR A 172 12.15 10.70 -0.55
CA THR A 172 11.40 9.62 -1.18
C THR A 172 11.98 9.26 -2.55
N SER A 173 11.54 8.13 -3.10
CA SER A 173 11.82 7.78 -4.51
C SER A 173 10.65 8.12 -5.44
N ALA A 174 9.73 8.98 -5.01
CA ALA A 174 8.66 9.45 -5.89
C ALA A 174 9.27 10.26 -7.06
N PRO A 175 8.71 10.20 -8.28
CA PRO A 175 9.23 10.96 -9.42
C PRO A 175 9.41 12.46 -9.13
N GLN A 176 8.50 13.04 -8.36
CA GLN A 176 8.51 14.44 -7.93
C GLN A 176 9.79 14.81 -7.16
N ALA A 177 10.39 13.87 -6.41
CA ALA A 177 11.65 14.08 -5.71
C ALA A 177 12.82 14.37 -6.67
N PHE A 178 12.70 13.93 -7.93
CA PHE A 178 13.66 14.15 -9.01
C PHE A 178 13.24 15.28 -9.96
N GLY A 179 12.24 16.09 -9.58
CA GLY A 179 11.73 17.19 -10.40
C GLY A 179 10.77 16.76 -11.51
N VAL A 180 10.36 15.49 -11.56
CA VAL A 180 9.41 14.98 -12.56
C VAL A 180 7.98 15.28 -12.13
N ASN A 181 7.34 16.20 -12.84
CA ASN A 181 6.04 16.78 -12.48
C ASN A 181 4.96 16.62 -13.57
N SER A 182 5.32 16.01 -14.71
CA SER A 182 4.42 15.74 -15.82
C SER A 182 4.61 14.34 -16.42
N ILE A 183 3.59 13.82 -17.11
CA ILE A 183 3.67 12.53 -17.82
C ILE A 183 4.80 12.51 -18.86
N PRO A 184 5.00 13.55 -19.71
CA PRO A 184 6.11 13.57 -20.66
C PRO A 184 7.49 13.48 -20.00
N GLU A 185 7.68 14.21 -18.90
CA GLU A 185 8.93 14.13 -18.11
C GLU A 185 9.10 12.73 -17.52
N PHE A 186 8.03 12.11 -17.03
CA PHE A 186 8.08 10.77 -16.49
C PHE A 186 8.45 9.73 -17.55
N GLN A 187 7.90 9.85 -18.77
CA GLN A 187 8.28 8.99 -19.89
C GLN A 187 9.76 9.17 -20.26
N MET A 188 10.29 10.40 -20.21
CA MET A 188 11.71 10.65 -20.43
C MET A 188 12.56 10.09 -19.31
N PHE A 189 12.13 10.26 -18.06
CA PHE A 189 12.77 9.73 -16.86
C PHE A 189 12.90 8.21 -16.91
N LEU A 190 11.86 7.50 -17.34
CA LEU A 190 11.90 6.04 -17.49
C LEU A 190 12.81 5.55 -18.64
N LYS A 191 13.11 6.42 -19.62
CA LYS A 191 14.06 6.11 -20.70
C LYS A 191 15.51 6.33 -20.29
N LEU A 192 15.76 7.05 -19.19
CA LEU A 192 17.10 7.21 -18.66
C LEU A 192 17.58 5.85 -18.13
N SER A 193 18.58 5.29 -18.81
CA SER A 193 19.27 4.11 -18.31
C SER A 193 20.04 4.49 -17.03
N PRO A 194 19.91 3.74 -15.92
CA PRO A 194 20.67 3.99 -14.70
C PRO A 194 22.19 3.84 -14.91
N PHE A 195 22.62 3.32 -16.06
CA PHE A 195 24.03 3.13 -16.43
C PHE A 195 24.48 3.99 -17.62
N GLY A 196 23.71 5.00 -18.03
CA GLY A 196 24.16 6.01 -19.00
C GLY A 196 24.30 5.54 -20.47
N GLU A 197 23.91 4.31 -20.81
CA GLU A 197 23.81 3.86 -22.21
C GLU A 197 22.34 3.65 -22.61
N ASN A 198 21.88 4.36 -23.64
CA ASN A 198 20.60 4.14 -24.33
C ASN A 198 20.55 2.70 -24.88
N TRP A 199 20.11 1.75 -24.06
CA TRP A 199 20.03 0.34 -24.46
C TRP A 199 19.01 0.14 -25.59
N ILE A 200 17.96 0.96 -25.60
CA ILE A 200 16.91 0.99 -26.63
C ILE A 200 17.51 1.30 -28.02
N ASP A 201 18.45 2.24 -28.10
CA ASP A 201 19.16 2.57 -29.35
C ASP A 201 20.00 1.39 -29.87
N ARG A 202 20.57 0.57 -28.97
CA ARG A 202 21.33 -0.63 -29.35
C ARG A 202 20.43 -1.77 -29.79
N SER A 203 19.32 -2.04 -29.09
CA SER A 203 18.41 -3.15 -29.46
C SER A 203 17.73 -2.91 -30.80
N GLU A 204 17.27 -1.69 -31.08
CA GLU A 204 16.64 -1.38 -32.37
C GLU A 204 17.65 -1.40 -33.51
N LYS A 205 18.83 -0.78 -33.34
CA LYS A 205 19.89 -0.81 -34.38
C LYS A 205 20.46 -2.21 -34.62
N ASN A 206 20.42 -3.11 -33.64
CA ASN A 206 20.87 -4.50 -33.80
C ASN A 206 19.79 -5.42 -34.39
N MET A 207 18.50 -5.16 -34.16
CA MET A 207 17.42 -5.90 -34.83
C MET A 207 17.41 -5.64 -36.34
N PHE A 208 17.68 -4.41 -36.79
CA PHE A 208 17.78 -4.09 -38.23
C PHE A 208 19.09 -4.55 -38.90
N LYS A 209 20.10 -4.95 -38.13
CA LYS A 209 21.36 -5.54 -38.64
C LYS A 209 21.39 -7.07 -38.54
N SER A 210 20.34 -7.69 -38.02
CA SER A 210 20.20 -9.14 -37.99
C SER A 210 20.11 -9.71 -39.41
N PRO A 211 20.86 -10.79 -39.74
CA PRO A 211 20.77 -11.46 -41.03
C PRO A 211 19.34 -11.88 -41.41
N MET A 212 18.47 -12.11 -40.42
CA MET A 212 17.06 -12.46 -40.65
C MET A 212 16.25 -11.31 -41.29
N PHE A 213 16.49 -10.05 -40.90
CA PHE A 213 15.78 -8.90 -41.47
C PHE A 213 16.34 -8.52 -42.85
N SER A 214 17.65 -8.69 -43.07
CA SER A 214 18.28 -8.44 -44.37
C SER A 214 17.83 -9.46 -45.45
N ALA A 215 17.50 -10.69 -45.06
CA ALA A 215 16.96 -11.70 -45.96
C ALA A 215 15.51 -11.39 -46.40
N MET A 216 14.66 -10.85 -45.51
CA MET A 216 13.28 -10.49 -45.86
C MET A 216 13.18 -9.33 -46.87
N HIS A 217 14.14 -8.40 -46.89
CA HIS A 217 14.11 -7.30 -47.86
C HIS A 217 14.61 -7.68 -49.25
N ASN A 218 15.51 -8.66 -49.37
CA ASN A 218 16.00 -9.11 -50.68
C ASN A 218 15.03 -10.05 -51.42
N GLN A 219 14.12 -10.72 -50.71
CA GLN A 219 13.17 -11.67 -51.33
C GLN A 219 12.02 -10.97 -52.08
N LYS A 220 11.76 -9.68 -51.81
CA LYS A 220 10.72 -8.90 -52.50
C LYS A 220 11.15 -8.29 -53.84
N ARG A 221 12.44 -8.38 -54.22
CA ARG A 221 12.95 -7.77 -55.47
C ARG A 221 13.12 -8.76 -56.64
N THR A 222 13.00 -10.07 -56.43
CA THR A 222 13.33 -11.07 -57.47
C THR A 222 12.13 -11.66 -58.21
N ASN A 223 10.89 -11.29 -57.89
CA ASN A 223 9.69 -11.88 -58.49
C ASN A 223 8.92 -10.88 -59.35
N HIS A 224 9.49 -10.46 -60.48
CA HIS A 224 8.70 -10.01 -61.63
C HIS A 224 9.25 -10.67 -62.90
N PRO A 225 8.54 -11.65 -63.49
CA PRO A 225 8.86 -12.11 -64.83
C PRO A 225 8.35 -11.07 -65.83
N SER A 226 9.29 -10.51 -66.60
CA SER A 226 9.05 -9.72 -67.79
C SER A 226 8.26 -10.55 -68.81
N LYS A 227 7.05 -10.09 -69.15
CA LYS A 227 6.28 -10.58 -70.30
C LYS A 227 6.94 -10.09 -71.59
N LEU A 228 7.25 -11.02 -72.49
CA LEU A 228 7.34 -10.84 -73.94
C LEU A 228 6.15 -11.55 -74.57
#